data_AF-A0A8C0MJU7-F1
#
_entry.id   AF-A0A8C0MJU7-F1
#
_cell.length_a   1.000
_cell.length_b   1.000
_cell.length_c   1.000
_cell.angle_alpha   90.00
_cell.angle_beta   90.00
_cell.angle_gamma   90.00
#
_symmetry.space_group_name_H-M   'P 1'
#
loop_
_entity.id
_entity.type
_entity.pdbx_description
1 polymer ?
#
loop_
_entity_poly.entity_id
_entity_poly.type
_entity_poly.pdbx_seq_one_letter_code
_entity_poly.pdbx_strand_id
1 'polypeptide(L)'
;MAPEESAEAAGLLQSFESRYLAARTLRSFPWQSLEEKLRDSSGPELLLIILQKPSGDSVTLSESTAIISHGTTGLVTWDAALYLAEWAIQNPAAFAHRTVLELGSGAGLTGLAICKTCCPSAYVFSDYHSCVLEQLRGNVLLNGLSLEPDATADSESPKVTVAQLDWDVVTAPQLAAFQPDVIIAADVLYCPETVLSLVRVLQRLSACLKGQQAPDAYVAFTVRNPQTYQLFTSELGQAGIPWEAVPHHDQKLFPYEEHSDMAILKLML
;
A
#
# COMPACT_ATOMS: atom_id res chain seq x y z
N MET A 1 -16.40 -11.27 -43.55
CA MET A 1 -16.74 -11.16 -42.12
C MET A 1 -15.56 -11.68 -41.31
N ALA A 2 -15.35 -11.05 -40.15
CA ALA A 2 -14.17 -11.06 -39.27
C ALA A 2 -13.00 -10.16 -39.78
N PRO A 3 -12.93 -8.93 -39.24
CA PRO A 3 -11.80 -8.61 -38.36
C PRO A 3 -12.20 -7.68 -37.20
N GLU A 4 -12.87 -8.21 -36.17
CA GLU A 4 -13.11 -7.47 -34.92
C GLU A 4 -12.46 -8.14 -33.70
N GLU A 5 -12.34 -9.47 -33.67
CA GLU A 5 -11.73 -10.20 -32.52
C GLU A 5 -10.22 -9.94 -32.31
N SER A 6 -9.50 -9.48 -33.33
CA SER A 6 -8.05 -9.22 -33.23
C SER A 6 -7.70 -7.92 -32.50
N ALA A 7 -8.62 -6.95 -32.44
CA ALA A 7 -8.39 -5.65 -31.80
C ALA A 7 -8.69 -5.69 -30.30
N GLU A 8 -9.66 -6.50 -29.88
CA GLU A 8 -10.00 -6.74 -28.46
C GLU A 8 -8.90 -7.51 -27.73
N ALA A 9 -8.27 -8.50 -28.38
CA ALA A 9 -7.15 -9.24 -27.82
C ALA A 9 -5.88 -8.38 -27.60
N ALA A 10 -5.70 -7.32 -28.38
CA ALA A 10 -4.58 -6.39 -28.22
C ALA A 10 -4.80 -5.38 -27.08
N GLY A 11 -6.04 -5.05 -26.76
CA GLY A 11 -6.40 -4.19 -25.62
C GLY A 11 -6.28 -4.90 -24.27
N LEU A 12 -6.55 -6.21 -24.22
CA LEU A 12 -6.47 -7.02 -22.99
C LEU A 12 -5.02 -7.35 -22.55
N LEU A 13 -4.04 -7.24 -23.45
CA LEU A 13 -2.62 -7.42 -23.11
C LEU A 13 -1.97 -6.17 -22.50
N GLN A 14 -2.70 -5.04 -22.41
CA GLN A 14 -2.19 -3.79 -21.86
C GLN A 14 -2.35 -3.65 -20.34
N SER A 15 -3.14 -4.50 -19.69
CA SER A 15 -3.29 -4.52 -18.23
C SER A 15 -2.77 -5.85 -17.68
N PHE A 16 -1.67 -5.80 -16.93
CA PHE A 16 -1.19 -6.94 -16.17
C PHE A 16 -1.82 -6.91 -14.77
N GLU A 17 -2.40 -8.03 -14.34
CA GLU A 17 -2.93 -8.20 -12.99
C GLU A 17 -1.91 -8.92 -12.10
N SER A 18 -1.37 -8.25 -11.09
CA SER A 18 -0.56 -8.85 -10.03
C SER A 18 -1.46 -9.26 -8.87
N ARG A 19 -1.25 -10.46 -8.29
CA ARG A 19 -1.97 -10.93 -7.09
C ARG A 19 -0.99 -11.21 -5.97
N TYR A 20 -1.27 -10.66 -4.78
CA TYR A 20 -0.49 -10.89 -3.58
C TYR A 20 -1.31 -11.61 -2.50
N LEU A 21 -0.70 -12.56 -1.79
CA LEU A 21 -1.35 -13.45 -0.81
C LEU A 21 -1.02 -13.04 0.63
N ALA A 22 -2.03 -12.70 1.44
CA ALA A 22 -1.92 -12.68 2.90
C ALA A 22 -2.52 -13.98 3.47
N ALA A 23 -1.68 -14.93 3.89
CA ALA A 23 -2.15 -16.23 4.36
C ALA A 23 -2.27 -16.31 5.90
N ARG A 24 -3.41 -16.79 6.42
CA ARG A 24 -3.46 -17.57 7.67
C ARG A 24 -4.21 -18.87 7.43
N THR A 25 -3.57 -20.00 7.74
CA THR A 25 -4.16 -21.34 7.63
C THR A 25 -5.16 -21.62 8.77
N LEU A 26 -6.29 -22.25 8.45
CA LEU A 26 -7.23 -22.79 9.44
C LEU A 26 -6.59 -24.01 10.13
N ARG A 27 -6.19 -23.86 11.40
CA ARG A 27 -5.49 -24.88 12.19
C ARG A 27 -6.25 -26.20 12.37
N SER A 28 -7.55 -26.23 12.09
CA SER A 28 -8.43 -27.40 12.26
C SER A 28 -8.71 -28.18 10.97
N PHE A 29 -8.18 -27.74 9.82
CA PHE A 29 -8.45 -28.40 8.53
C PHE A 29 -7.41 -29.51 8.26
N PRO A 30 -7.81 -30.72 7.79
CA PRO A 30 -6.94 -31.88 7.70
C PRO A 30 -6.13 -31.89 6.39
N TRP A 31 -5.24 -30.91 6.24
CA TRP A 31 -4.47 -30.63 5.01
C TRP A 31 -3.71 -31.86 4.46
N GLN A 32 -3.07 -32.64 5.34
CA GLN A 32 -2.30 -33.83 4.94
C GLN A 32 -3.17 -34.90 4.25
N SER A 33 -4.43 -35.06 4.67
CA SER A 33 -5.34 -36.05 4.08
C SER A 33 -5.87 -35.62 2.70
N LEU A 34 -5.89 -34.31 2.43
CA LEU A 34 -6.23 -33.75 1.12
C LEU A 34 -5.05 -33.89 0.14
N GLU A 35 -3.83 -33.63 0.60
CA GLU A 35 -2.61 -33.74 -0.22
C GLU A 35 -2.32 -35.17 -0.70
N GLU A 36 -2.51 -36.18 0.16
CA GLU A 36 -2.33 -37.59 -0.23
C GLU A 36 -3.35 -38.04 -1.29
N LYS A 37 -4.61 -37.62 -1.16
CA LYS A 37 -5.67 -37.96 -2.13
C LYS A 37 -5.47 -37.31 -3.49
N LEU A 38 -4.75 -36.20 -3.56
CA LEU A 38 -4.48 -35.47 -4.80
C LEU A 38 -3.25 -36.01 -5.54
N ARG A 39 -2.31 -36.66 -4.83
CA ARG A 39 -1.10 -37.25 -5.42
C ARG A 39 -1.40 -38.46 -6.32
N ASP A 40 -2.47 -39.19 -6.01
CA ASP A 40 -2.87 -40.41 -6.71
C ASP A 40 -3.90 -40.18 -7.84
N SER A 41 -4.35 -38.94 -8.03
CA SER A 41 -5.36 -38.61 -9.06
C SER A 41 -4.70 -37.98 -10.29
N SER A 42 -4.79 -38.66 -11.44
CA SER A 42 -4.34 -38.14 -12.74
C SER A 42 -5.35 -37.11 -13.28
N GLY A 43 -5.28 -35.88 -12.76
CA GLY A 43 -6.00 -34.67 -13.22
C GLY A 43 -7.26 -34.33 -12.41
N PRO A 44 -7.35 -33.11 -11.84
CA PRO A 44 -7.68 -31.95 -12.68
C PRO A 44 -6.98 -30.63 -12.28
N GLU A 45 -6.53 -29.85 -13.27
CA GLU A 45 -6.02 -28.47 -13.11
C GLU A 45 -6.91 -27.57 -12.26
N LEU A 46 -8.23 -27.81 -12.26
CA LEU A 46 -9.22 -27.11 -11.44
C LEU A 46 -9.01 -27.24 -9.92
N LEU A 47 -8.43 -28.33 -9.42
CA LEU A 47 -8.13 -28.51 -7.99
C LEU A 47 -6.79 -27.89 -7.59
N LEU A 48 -5.83 -27.83 -8.52
CA LEU A 48 -4.60 -27.04 -8.39
C LEU A 48 -4.92 -25.54 -8.39
N ILE A 49 -5.88 -25.10 -9.21
CA ILE A 49 -6.47 -23.74 -9.18
C ILE A 49 -7.19 -23.47 -7.86
N ILE A 50 -7.84 -24.46 -7.24
CA ILE A 50 -8.53 -24.31 -5.94
C ILE A 50 -7.54 -24.33 -4.74
N LEU A 51 -6.42 -25.04 -4.83
CA LEU A 51 -5.29 -24.89 -3.89
C LEU A 51 -4.50 -23.59 -4.11
N GLN A 52 -4.52 -23.05 -5.34
CA GLN A 52 -4.04 -21.71 -5.70
C GLN A 52 -5.10 -20.62 -5.45
N LYS A 53 -6.33 -20.97 -5.05
CA LYS A 53 -7.31 -19.98 -4.60
C LYS A 53 -6.89 -19.55 -3.19
N PRO A 54 -6.69 -18.24 -2.95
CA PRO A 54 -6.30 -17.74 -1.64
C PRO A 54 -7.36 -18.15 -0.62
N SER A 55 -6.97 -18.94 0.38
CA SER A 55 -7.78 -19.16 1.58
C SER A 55 -7.60 -18.01 2.59
N GLY A 56 -7.44 -16.79 2.09
CA GLY A 56 -7.15 -15.56 2.84
C GLY A 56 -7.36 -14.31 1.97
N ASP A 57 -7.33 -13.14 2.58
CA ASP A 57 -7.58 -11.87 1.90
C ASP A 57 -6.48 -11.55 0.88
N SER A 58 -6.71 -11.87 -0.40
CA SER A 58 -5.78 -11.52 -1.48
C SER A 58 -5.94 -10.07 -1.90
N VAL A 59 -4.82 -9.43 -2.26
CA VAL A 59 -4.82 -8.12 -2.94
C VAL A 59 -4.57 -8.31 -4.43
N THR A 60 -5.41 -7.74 -5.28
CA THR A 60 -5.26 -7.77 -6.74
C THR A 60 -4.98 -6.35 -7.25
N LEU A 61 -3.92 -6.16 -8.05
CA LEU A 61 -3.57 -4.86 -8.62
C LEU A 61 -3.49 -4.94 -10.14
N SER A 62 -4.06 -3.95 -10.81
CA SER A 62 -3.67 -3.59 -12.17
C SER A 62 -2.43 -2.70 -12.10
N GLU A 63 -1.37 -3.08 -12.82
CA GLU A 63 -0.09 -2.38 -12.83
C GLU A 63 0.44 -2.17 -14.25
N SER A 64 1.26 -1.14 -14.42
CA SER A 64 2.04 -0.93 -15.64
C SER A 64 3.14 -1.98 -15.76
N THR A 65 3.39 -2.48 -16.97
CA THR A 65 4.56 -3.34 -17.24
C THR A 65 5.86 -2.56 -17.35
N ALA A 66 5.78 -1.24 -17.53
CA ALA A 66 6.91 -0.33 -17.54
C ALA A 66 7.08 0.38 -16.18
N ILE A 67 8.31 0.34 -15.65
CA ILE A 67 8.71 0.97 -14.37
C ILE A 67 8.45 2.48 -14.38
N ILE A 68 8.66 3.12 -15.53
CA ILE A 68 8.32 4.53 -15.77
C ILE A 68 7.33 4.56 -16.91
N SER A 69 6.12 5.07 -16.65
CA SER A 69 5.10 5.26 -17.66
C SER A 69 4.38 6.58 -17.41
N HIS A 70 3.99 7.27 -18.48
CA HIS A 70 3.37 8.61 -18.40
C HIS A 70 4.15 9.65 -17.57
N GLY A 71 5.47 9.50 -17.42
CA GLY A 71 6.30 10.41 -16.63
C GLY A 71 6.22 10.20 -15.12
N THR A 72 5.64 9.09 -14.66
CA THR A 72 5.54 8.72 -13.25
C THR A 72 6.06 7.30 -12.99
N THR A 73 6.49 7.06 -11.76
CA THR A 73 6.88 5.75 -11.21
C THR A 73 5.78 5.11 -10.36
N GLY A 74 4.65 5.80 -10.17
CA GLY A 74 3.57 5.37 -9.25
C GLY A 74 2.62 4.31 -9.82
N LEU A 75 2.81 3.85 -11.06
CA LEU A 75 1.94 2.86 -11.71
C LEU A 75 2.38 1.41 -11.45
N VAL A 76 3.44 1.21 -10.66
CA VAL A 76 3.97 -0.09 -10.26
C VAL A 76 4.21 -0.14 -8.76
N THR A 77 4.16 -1.34 -8.20
CA THR A 77 4.53 -1.63 -6.82
C THR A 77 6.04 -1.60 -6.67
N TRP A 78 6.49 -1.05 -5.54
CA TRP A 78 7.89 -1.02 -5.16
C TRP A 78 8.14 -1.82 -3.88
N ASP A 79 9.37 -2.33 -3.71
CA ASP A 79 9.76 -3.20 -2.58
C ASP A 79 9.38 -2.64 -1.21
N ALA A 80 9.58 -1.34 -0.96
CA ALA A 80 9.24 -0.77 0.33
C ALA A 80 7.72 -0.74 0.61
N ALA A 81 6.87 -0.81 -0.42
CA ALA A 81 5.42 -0.99 -0.25
C ALA A 81 5.09 -2.42 0.20
N LEU A 82 5.74 -3.44 -0.38
CA LEU A 82 5.64 -4.83 0.08
C LEU A 82 6.16 -4.96 1.52
N TYR A 83 7.28 -4.28 1.84
CA TYR A 83 7.90 -4.27 3.16
C TYR A 83 6.96 -3.67 4.21
N LEU A 84 6.41 -2.49 3.93
CA LEU A 84 5.46 -1.85 4.84
C LEU A 84 4.15 -2.62 4.98
N ALA A 85 3.64 -3.23 3.90
CA ALA A 85 2.46 -4.08 3.94
C ALA A 85 2.67 -5.29 4.86
N GLU A 86 3.82 -5.97 4.76
CA GLU A 86 4.13 -7.13 5.61
C GLU A 86 4.25 -6.71 7.08
N TRP A 87 4.96 -5.61 7.34
CA TRP A 87 5.06 -5.07 8.69
C TRP A 87 3.67 -4.75 9.26
N ALA A 88 2.78 -4.15 8.47
CA ALA A 88 1.44 -3.81 8.92
C ALA A 88 0.60 -5.06 9.24
N ILE A 89 0.66 -6.10 8.40
CA ILE A 89 0.00 -7.39 8.64
C ILE A 89 0.48 -8.03 9.96
N GLN A 90 1.76 -7.86 10.30
CA GLN A 90 2.34 -8.36 11.55
C GLN A 90 2.02 -7.47 12.76
N ASN A 91 1.63 -6.22 12.53
CA ASN A 91 1.36 -5.21 13.57
C ASN A 91 -0.04 -4.56 13.39
N PRO A 92 -1.13 -5.33 13.28
CA PRO A 92 -2.46 -4.80 12.93
C PRO A 92 -2.99 -3.80 13.96
N ALA A 93 -2.58 -3.92 15.23
CA ALA A 93 -2.94 -3.00 16.29
C ALA A 93 -2.47 -1.55 16.05
N ALA A 94 -1.47 -1.34 15.20
CA ALA A 94 -1.04 0.00 14.81
C ALA A 94 -2.10 0.74 13.97
N PHE A 95 -3.01 0.01 13.30
CA PHE A 95 -3.97 0.54 12.35
C PHE A 95 -5.44 0.28 12.72
N ALA A 96 -5.70 -0.71 13.58
CA ALA A 96 -7.05 -1.10 13.96
C ALA A 96 -7.87 0.07 14.52
N HIS A 97 -9.06 0.28 13.96
CA HIS A 97 -10.01 1.33 14.32
C HIS A 97 -9.47 2.77 14.21
N ARG A 98 -8.42 2.98 13.41
CA ARG A 98 -7.79 4.29 13.20
C ARG A 98 -8.04 4.81 11.78
N THR A 99 -7.92 6.13 11.61
CA THR A 99 -7.90 6.79 10.32
C THR A 99 -6.47 6.83 9.78
N VAL A 100 -6.25 6.21 8.63
CA VAL A 100 -4.92 6.13 7.99
C VAL A 100 -4.87 7.06 6.79
N LEU A 101 -3.82 7.88 6.69
CA LEU A 101 -3.48 8.66 5.50
C LEU A 101 -2.19 8.12 4.88
N GLU A 102 -2.25 7.63 3.66
CA GLU A 102 -1.09 7.21 2.89
C GLU A 102 -0.65 8.31 1.92
N LEU A 103 0.59 8.76 2.07
CA LEU A 103 1.24 9.76 1.23
C LEU A 103 2.01 9.04 0.11
N GLY A 104 1.60 9.26 -1.14
CA GLY A 104 2.23 8.63 -2.31
C GLY A 104 1.83 7.17 -2.45
N SER A 105 0.53 6.90 -2.52
CA SER A 105 -0.03 5.54 -2.55
C SER A 105 0.38 4.71 -3.77
N GLY A 106 0.76 5.34 -4.89
CA GLY A 106 1.09 4.62 -6.12
C GLY A 106 -0.03 3.66 -6.56
N ALA A 107 0.32 2.39 -6.82
CA ALA A 107 -0.64 1.35 -7.18
C ALA A 107 -1.59 0.95 -6.04
N GLY A 108 -1.30 1.33 -4.78
CA GLY A 108 -2.17 1.14 -3.62
C GLY A 108 -1.95 -0.16 -2.84
N LEU A 109 -0.90 -0.93 -3.13
CA LEU A 109 -0.66 -2.23 -2.49
C LEU A 109 -0.75 -2.17 -0.96
N THR A 110 0.02 -1.28 -0.33
CA THR A 110 0.14 -1.17 1.13
C THR A 110 -1.23 -0.92 1.75
N GLY A 111 -1.94 0.10 1.26
CA GLY A 111 -3.25 0.43 1.79
C GLY A 111 -4.31 -0.62 1.57
N LEU A 112 -4.27 -1.32 0.43
CA LEU A 112 -5.18 -2.43 0.17
C LEU A 112 -4.93 -3.61 1.12
N ALA A 113 -3.66 -3.91 1.40
CA ALA A 113 -3.30 -4.92 2.40
C ALA A 113 -3.77 -4.51 3.80
N ILE A 114 -3.56 -3.26 4.21
CA ILE A 114 -3.99 -2.73 5.51
C ILE A 114 -5.52 -2.76 5.64
N CYS A 115 -6.25 -2.29 4.62
CA CYS A 115 -7.72 -2.29 4.61
C CYS A 115 -8.29 -3.69 4.84
N LYS A 116 -7.65 -4.72 4.27
CA LYS A 116 -8.12 -6.11 4.34
C LYS A 116 -7.73 -6.82 5.63
N THR A 117 -6.57 -6.50 6.21
CA THR A 117 -5.98 -7.33 7.27
C THR A 117 -5.91 -6.65 8.64
N CYS A 118 -6.04 -5.32 8.69
CA CYS A 118 -5.78 -4.54 9.91
C CYS A 118 -6.99 -3.79 10.46
N CYS A 119 -8.18 -3.90 9.83
CA CYS A 119 -9.44 -3.30 10.29
C CYS A 119 -9.36 -1.79 10.64
N PRO A 120 -8.83 -0.90 9.76
CA PRO A 120 -8.87 0.54 10.01
C PRO A 120 -10.32 1.06 10.01
N SER A 121 -10.57 2.19 10.67
CA SER A 121 -11.89 2.87 10.60
C SER A 121 -12.07 3.56 9.25
N ALA A 122 -11.00 4.19 8.77
CA ALA A 122 -10.96 4.87 7.49
C ALA A 122 -9.56 4.81 6.90
N TYR A 123 -9.48 4.81 5.57
CA TYR A 123 -8.23 4.81 4.82
C TYR A 123 -8.30 5.85 3.69
N VAL A 124 -7.35 6.77 3.68
CA VAL A 124 -7.20 7.79 2.64
C VAL A 124 -5.96 7.45 1.84
N PHE A 125 -6.17 6.95 0.63
CA PHE A 125 -5.10 6.86 -0.35
C PHE A 125 -4.87 8.25 -0.95
N SER A 126 -3.62 8.69 -1.04
CA SER A 126 -3.30 9.98 -1.66
C SER A 126 -2.09 9.91 -2.57
N ASP A 127 -2.22 10.56 -3.73
CA ASP A 127 -1.15 10.71 -4.71
C ASP A 127 -1.34 12.03 -5.47
N TYR A 128 -0.34 12.46 -6.24
CA TYR A 128 -0.41 13.67 -7.04
C TYR A 128 -0.92 13.39 -8.46
N HIS A 129 -0.38 12.35 -9.12
CA HIS A 129 -0.47 12.22 -10.56
C HIS A 129 -1.83 11.65 -10.98
N SER A 130 -2.53 12.30 -11.91
CA SER A 130 -3.90 11.92 -12.30
C SER A 130 -4.02 10.48 -12.79
N CYS A 131 -3.08 10.01 -13.63
CA CYS A 131 -3.04 8.63 -14.10
C CYS A 131 -2.86 7.61 -12.96
N VAL A 132 -2.06 7.95 -11.93
CA VAL A 132 -1.88 7.09 -10.75
C VAL A 132 -3.18 7.02 -9.96
N LEU A 133 -3.83 8.16 -9.74
CA LEU A 133 -5.11 8.22 -9.04
C LEU A 133 -6.23 7.48 -9.78
N GLU A 134 -6.22 7.47 -11.11
CA GLU A 134 -7.16 6.69 -11.92
C GLU A 134 -6.93 5.18 -11.76
N GLN A 135 -5.69 4.71 -11.92
CA GLN A 135 -5.31 3.31 -11.70
C GLN A 135 -5.64 2.86 -10.26
N LEU A 136 -5.29 3.69 -9.28
CA LEU A 136 -5.53 3.44 -7.87
C LEU A 136 -7.02 3.28 -7.56
N ARG A 137 -7.90 4.12 -8.11
CA ARG A 137 -9.35 3.93 -7.97
C ARG A 137 -9.81 2.59 -8.55
N GLY A 138 -9.27 2.21 -9.71
CA GLY A 138 -9.48 0.88 -10.30
C GLY A 138 -9.07 -0.22 -9.32
N ASN A 139 -7.86 -0.14 -8.76
CA ASN A 139 -7.34 -1.13 -7.81
C ASN A 139 -8.18 -1.22 -6.53
N VAL A 140 -8.67 -0.10 -6.00
CA VAL A 140 -9.58 -0.11 -4.84
C VAL A 140 -10.85 -0.90 -5.17
N LEU A 141 -11.49 -0.63 -6.31
CA LEU A 141 -12.70 -1.31 -6.75
C LEU A 141 -12.46 -2.81 -7.06
N LEU A 142 -11.33 -3.14 -7.70
CA LEU A 142 -10.93 -4.53 -7.98
C LEU A 142 -10.79 -5.38 -6.71
N ASN A 143 -10.55 -4.73 -5.57
CA ASN A 143 -10.41 -5.39 -4.28
C ASN A 143 -11.71 -5.43 -3.46
N GLY A 144 -12.83 -4.99 -4.01
CA GLY A 144 -14.14 -5.00 -3.37
C GLY A 144 -14.34 -3.91 -2.31
N LEU A 145 -13.50 -2.87 -2.32
CA LEU A 145 -13.65 -1.71 -1.43
C LEU A 145 -14.46 -0.60 -2.13
N SER A 146 -15.39 0.00 -1.41
CA SER A 146 -16.22 1.09 -1.91
C SER A 146 -15.56 2.45 -1.65
N LEU A 147 -15.52 3.30 -2.68
CA LEU A 147 -15.01 4.68 -2.60
C LEU A 147 -16.02 5.67 -2.02
N GLU A 148 -17.26 5.23 -1.79
CA GLU A 148 -18.35 6.03 -1.24
C GLU A 148 -18.98 5.29 -0.04
N PRO A 149 -19.38 6.00 1.02
CA PRO A 149 -20.16 5.43 2.10
C PRO A 149 -21.61 5.27 1.63
N ASP A 150 -21.94 4.15 0.99
CA ASP A 150 -23.33 3.75 0.93
C ASP A 150 -23.82 3.50 2.36
N ALA A 151 -24.93 4.12 2.75
CA ALA A 151 -25.52 4.00 4.09
C ALA A 151 -25.93 2.56 4.46
N THR A 152 -25.77 1.61 3.54
CA THR A 152 -26.08 0.18 3.66
C THR A 152 -24.83 -0.71 3.65
N ALA A 153 -23.62 -0.15 3.62
CA ALA A 153 -22.37 -0.92 3.61
C ALA A 153 -22.20 -1.69 4.93
N ASP A 154 -21.70 -2.92 4.84
CA ASP A 154 -21.40 -3.77 6.00
C ASP A 154 -20.49 -3.02 6.98
N SER A 155 -20.89 -3.04 8.25
CA SER A 155 -20.26 -2.32 9.37
C SER A 155 -18.79 -2.69 9.63
N GLU A 156 -18.25 -3.68 8.92
CA GLU A 156 -16.90 -4.22 9.11
C GLU A 156 -15.87 -3.70 8.08
N SER A 157 -16.30 -3.03 7.01
CA SER A 157 -15.39 -2.51 5.97
C SER A 157 -14.93 -1.06 6.27
N PRO A 158 -13.65 -0.71 6.00
CA PRO A 158 -13.16 0.63 6.26
C PRO A 158 -13.78 1.65 5.29
N LYS A 159 -13.98 2.89 5.74
CA LYS A 159 -14.30 3.99 4.83
C LYS A 159 -13.08 4.33 3.98
N VAL A 160 -13.16 4.14 2.67
CA VAL A 160 -12.03 4.38 1.75
C VAL A 160 -12.24 5.65 0.92
N THR A 161 -11.19 6.46 0.81
CA THR A 161 -11.16 7.65 -0.06
C THR A 161 -9.88 7.65 -0.90
N VAL A 162 -9.98 8.08 -2.16
CA VAL A 162 -8.81 8.39 -3.01
C VAL A 162 -8.74 9.90 -3.26
N ALA A 163 -7.71 10.55 -2.75
CA ALA A 163 -7.53 12.00 -2.78
C ALA A 163 -6.33 12.42 -3.62
N GLN A 164 -6.49 13.48 -4.42
CA GLN A 164 -5.35 14.14 -5.04
C GLN A 164 -4.65 15.04 -4.00
N LEU A 165 -3.35 14.85 -3.82
CA LEU A 165 -2.55 15.58 -2.85
C LEU A 165 -1.21 16.01 -3.45
N ASP A 166 -1.10 17.30 -3.76
CA ASP A 166 0.15 17.92 -4.20
C ASP A 166 0.91 18.45 -2.99
N TRP A 167 2.04 17.82 -2.67
CA TRP A 167 2.84 18.16 -1.48
C TRP A 167 3.43 19.57 -1.51
N ASP A 168 3.64 20.14 -2.69
CA ASP A 168 4.24 21.47 -2.82
C ASP A 168 3.25 22.59 -2.47
N VAL A 169 1.98 22.39 -2.81
CA VAL A 169 0.94 23.41 -2.65
C VAL A 169 -0.11 23.09 -1.59
N VAL A 170 -0.13 21.88 -1.02
CA VAL A 170 -1.13 21.48 -0.01
C VAL A 170 -1.12 22.40 1.21
N THR A 171 -2.30 22.83 1.63
CA THR A 171 -2.46 23.73 2.77
C THR A 171 -2.71 22.99 4.09
N ALA A 172 -2.40 23.65 5.21
CA ALA A 172 -2.69 23.18 6.55
C ALA A 172 -4.17 22.75 6.75
N PRO A 173 -5.18 23.55 6.33
CA PRO A 173 -6.59 23.14 6.42
C PRO A 173 -6.93 21.88 5.63
N GLN A 174 -6.33 21.69 4.44
CA GLN A 174 -6.54 20.48 3.65
C GLN A 174 -5.99 19.24 4.37
N LEU A 175 -4.80 19.35 4.95
CA LEU A 175 -4.20 18.25 5.73
C LEU A 175 -5.00 17.95 7.01
N ALA A 176 -5.45 19.00 7.72
CA ALA A 176 -6.25 18.87 8.92
C ALA A 176 -7.62 18.21 8.66
N ALA A 177 -8.21 18.39 7.47
CA ALA A 177 -9.50 17.80 7.11
C ALA A 177 -9.46 16.26 7.06
N PHE A 178 -8.30 15.66 6.81
CA PHE A 178 -8.15 14.20 6.82
C PHE A 178 -8.24 13.59 8.23
N GLN A 179 -7.92 14.37 9.27
CA GLN A 179 -7.89 13.92 10.68
C GLN A 179 -7.20 12.55 10.85
N PRO A 180 -5.97 12.35 10.34
CA PRO A 180 -5.31 11.05 10.41
C PRO A 180 -4.86 10.75 11.84
N ASP A 181 -5.08 9.51 12.28
CA ASP A 181 -4.45 8.94 13.48
C ASP A 181 -3.11 8.29 13.12
N VAL A 182 -2.96 7.82 11.88
CA VAL A 182 -1.75 7.21 11.34
C VAL A 182 -1.44 7.81 9.98
N ILE A 183 -0.17 8.15 9.76
CA ILE A 183 0.35 8.57 8.47
C ILE A 183 1.34 7.51 8.00
N ILE A 184 1.25 7.11 6.74
CA ILE A 184 2.24 6.21 6.15
C ILE A 184 2.74 6.73 4.82
N ALA A 185 3.96 6.33 4.44
CA ALA A 185 4.49 6.52 3.10
C ALA A 185 5.43 5.36 2.76
N ALA A 186 5.38 4.86 1.52
CA ALA A 186 6.24 3.78 1.07
C ALA A 186 6.98 4.18 -0.21
N ASP A 187 8.30 4.07 -0.17
CA ASP A 187 9.22 4.28 -1.29
C ASP A 187 9.21 5.68 -1.93
N VAL A 188 8.88 6.70 -1.15
CA VAL A 188 8.79 8.10 -1.61
C VAL A 188 10.12 8.87 -1.53
N LEU A 189 11.21 8.25 -1.06
CA LEU A 189 12.52 8.89 -0.82
C LEU A 189 13.49 8.73 -2.01
N TYR A 190 13.05 9.04 -3.23
CA TYR A 190 13.84 8.78 -4.44
C TYR A 190 14.60 10.00 -5.00
N CYS A 191 14.20 11.24 -4.70
CA CYS A 191 14.94 12.44 -5.08
C CYS A 191 14.90 13.56 -4.02
N PRO A 192 15.86 14.50 -4.01
CA PRO A 192 15.96 15.55 -2.99
C PRO A 192 14.71 16.43 -2.86
N GLU A 193 14.09 16.80 -3.97
CA GLU A 193 12.91 17.68 -4.00
C GLU A 193 11.74 17.02 -3.28
N THR A 194 11.46 15.75 -3.59
CA THR A 194 10.40 14.96 -2.94
C THR A 194 10.65 14.81 -1.43
N VAL A 195 11.91 14.65 -1.01
CA VAL A 195 12.29 14.60 0.41
C VAL A 195 11.92 15.91 1.12
N LEU A 196 12.27 17.06 0.52
CA LEU A 196 11.95 18.38 1.10
C LEU A 196 10.44 18.62 1.17
N SER A 197 9.71 18.24 0.12
CA SER A 197 8.25 18.39 0.08
C SER A 197 7.55 17.49 1.11
N LEU A 198 8.02 16.24 1.27
CA LEU A 198 7.52 15.32 2.30
C LEU A 198 7.73 15.87 3.71
N VAL A 199 8.93 16.36 4.04
CA VAL A 199 9.22 16.93 5.37
C VAL A 199 8.33 18.14 5.64
N ARG A 200 8.08 18.99 4.64
CA ARG A 200 7.15 20.13 4.76
C ARG A 200 5.71 19.67 5.05
N VAL A 201 5.24 18.60 4.41
CA VAL A 201 3.92 18.02 4.67
C VAL A 201 3.86 17.46 6.10
N LEU A 202 4.87 16.72 6.54
CA LEU A 202 4.96 16.18 7.91
C LEU A 202 4.98 17.29 8.97
N GLN A 203 5.73 18.36 8.75
CA GLN A 203 5.73 19.54 9.62
C GLN A 203 4.35 20.21 9.70
N ARG A 204 3.64 20.34 8.56
CA ARG A 204 2.30 20.90 8.53
C ARG A 204 1.31 20.00 9.28
N LEU A 205 1.38 18.68 9.08
CA LEU A 205 0.55 17.71 9.81
C LEU A 205 0.81 17.80 11.32
N SER A 206 2.08 17.78 11.75
CA SER A 206 2.49 18.00 13.13
C SER A 206 1.91 19.29 13.72
N ALA A 207 2.02 20.41 12.99
CA ALA A 207 1.54 21.71 13.46
C ALA A 207 0.01 21.81 13.57
N CYS A 208 -0.73 21.22 12.63
CA CYS A 208 -2.19 21.33 12.57
C CYS A 208 -2.90 20.42 13.57
N LEU A 209 -2.25 19.33 13.99
CA LEU A 209 -2.80 18.35 14.92
C LEU A 209 -2.41 18.65 16.38
N LYS A 210 -1.71 19.78 16.63
CA LYS A 210 -1.38 20.25 17.99
C LYS A 210 -2.67 20.44 18.82
N GLY A 211 -2.81 19.63 19.85
CA GLY A 211 -3.98 19.63 20.76
C GLY A 211 -4.88 18.40 20.63
N GLN A 212 -4.63 17.54 19.65
CA GLN A 212 -5.18 16.19 19.56
C GLN A 212 -4.09 15.17 19.96
N GLN A 213 -4.43 13.89 20.00
CA GLN A 213 -3.42 12.83 20.12
C GLN A 213 -2.55 12.86 18.86
N ALA A 214 -1.23 12.97 19.04
CA ALA A 214 -0.30 13.02 17.92
C ALA A 214 -0.41 11.75 17.06
N PRO A 215 -0.49 11.87 15.72
CA PRO A 215 -0.53 10.70 14.86
C PRO A 215 0.79 9.94 14.89
N ASP A 216 0.72 8.61 14.79
CA ASP A 216 1.92 7.83 14.48
C ASP A 216 2.24 8.01 12.98
N ALA A 217 3.50 8.21 12.63
CA ALA A 217 3.91 8.26 11.23
C ALA A 217 4.96 7.18 10.91
N TYR A 218 4.78 6.45 9.82
CA TYR A 218 5.71 5.40 9.37
C TYR A 218 6.14 5.65 7.93
N VAL A 219 7.45 5.78 7.70
CA VAL A 219 8.01 5.97 6.36
C VAL A 219 8.92 4.80 6.03
N ALA A 220 8.48 3.98 5.08
CA ALA A 220 9.22 2.85 4.54
C ALA A 220 9.96 3.26 3.26
N PHE A 221 11.19 2.79 3.08
CA PHE A 221 11.95 3.06 1.86
C PHE A 221 13.00 1.99 1.60
N THR A 222 13.34 1.84 0.33
CA THR A 222 14.50 1.07 -0.13
C THR A 222 15.71 1.99 -0.17
N VAL A 223 16.82 1.60 0.47
CA VAL A 223 18.07 2.37 0.49
C VAL A 223 18.79 2.22 -0.86
N ARG A 224 18.33 2.96 -1.87
CA ARG A 224 18.95 3.00 -3.21
C ARG A 224 20.07 4.03 -3.31
N ASN A 225 19.90 5.14 -2.61
CA ASN A 225 20.88 6.21 -2.52
C ASN A 225 21.03 6.63 -1.05
N PRO A 226 22.18 6.35 -0.40
CA PRO A 226 22.41 6.77 0.99
C PRO A 226 22.27 8.28 1.21
N GLN A 227 22.47 9.10 0.17
CA GLN A 227 22.35 10.55 0.25
C GLN A 227 20.89 11.02 0.44
N THR A 228 19.90 10.35 -0.16
CA THR A 228 18.50 10.74 0.03
C THR A 228 18.02 10.41 1.44
N TYR A 229 18.48 9.30 2.02
CA TYR A 229 18.26 8.96 3.42
C TYR A 229 18.93 9.96 4.38
N GLN A 230 20.19 10.33 4.13
CA GLN A 230 20.90 11.32 4.93
C GLN A 230 20.24 12.70 4.87
N LEU A 231 19.79 13.11 3.68
CA LEU A 231 19.02 14.33 3.52
C LEU A 231 17.72 14.25 4.33
N PHE A 232 16.95 13.18 4.18
CA PHE A 232 15.68 13.02 4.89
C PHE A 232 15.85 13.12 6.41
N THR A 233 16.80 12.39 6.98
CA THR A 233 17.06 12.41 8.43
C THR A 233 17.59 13.76 8.93
N SER A 234 18.40 14.47 8.13
CA SER A 234 18.85 15.84 8.42
C SER A 234 17.68 16.83 8.43
N GLU A 235 16.80 16.75 7.44
CA GLU A 235 15.64 17.63 7.31
C GLU A 235 14.59 17.37 8.40
N LEU A 236 14.38 16.11 8.80
CA LEU A 236 13.59 15.77 9.99
C LEU A 236 14.17 16.43 11.26
N GLY A 237 15.51 16.42 11.41
CA GLY A 237 16.20 17.07 12.53
C GLY A 237 16.02 18.59 12.54
N GLN A 238 16.16 19.24 11.39
CA GLN A 238 15.90 20.68 11.23
C GLN A 238 14.43 21.03 11.49
N ALA A 239 13.53 20.12 11.12
CA ALA A 239 12.11 20.24 11.36
C ALA A 239 11.70 20.01 12.83
N GLY A 240 12.60 19.50 13.66
CA GLY A 240 12.31 19.12 15.04
C GLY A 240 11.37 17.92 15.15
N ILE A 241 11.40 17.01 14.17
CA ILE A 241 10.61 15.76 14.15
C ILE A 241 11.53 14.61 14.58
N PRO A 242 11.40 14.10 15.81
CA PRO A 242 12.13 12.92 16.26
C PRO A 242 11.70 11.68 15.46
N TRP A 243 12.62 10.73 15.36
CA TRP A 243 12.36 9.45 14.70
C TRP A 243 13.16 8.31 15.32
N GLU A 244 12.66 7.09 15.13
CA GLU A 244 13.35 5.86 15.49
C GLU A 244 13.21 4.83 14.36
N ALA A 245 14.20 3.94 14.23
CA ALA A 245 14.12 2.83 13.29
C ALA A 245 13.23 1.73 13.85
N VAL A 246 12.27 1.27 13.04
CA VAL A 246 11.47 0.08 13.36
C VAL A 246 12.33 -1.16 13.13
N PRO A 247 12.30 -2.16 14.04
CA PRO A 247 13.06 -3.40 13.87
C PRO A 247 12.73 -4.10 12.55
N HIS A 248 13.75 -4.68 11.91
CA HIS A 248 13.56 -5.49 10.72
C HIS A 248 12.66 -6.69 11.00
N HIS A 249 11.76 -7.00 10.05
CA HIS A 249 10.98 -8.24 10.05
C HIS A 249 11.58 -9.26 9.07
N ASP A 250 11.07 -10.49 9.15
CA ASP A 250 11.66 -11.65 8.50
C ASP A 250 11.47 -11.72 6.97
N GLN A 251 10.72 -10.79 6.36
CA GLN A 251 10.47 -10.71 4.91
C GLN A 251 9.94 -12.03 4.30
N LYS A 252 8.86 -12.57 4.87
CA LYS A 252 8.36 -13.92 4.58
C LYS A 252 7.08 -13.98 3.75
N LEU A 253 6.33 -12.87 3.64
CA LEU A 253 5.01 -12.85 3.01
C LEU A 253 5.07 -12.53 1.52
N PHE A 254 6.01 -11.70 1.10
CA PHE A 254 6.11 -11.22 -0.29
C PHE A 254 7.41 -11.67 -0.97
N PRO A 255 7.42 -11.77 -2.31
CA PRO A 255 8.65 -12.02 -3.07
C PRO A 255 9.48 -10.74 -3.15
N TYR A 256 10.42 -10.56 -2.23
CA TYR A 256 11.38 -9.45 -2.27
C TYR A 256 12.50 -9.72 -3.27
N GLU A 257 13.05 -8.67 -3.90
CA GLU A 257 14.30 -8.78 -4.65
C GLU A 257 15.46 -9.12 -3.70
N GLU A 258 16.31 -10.07 -4.08
CA GLU A 258 17.50 -10.39 -3.29
C GLU A 258 18.40 -9.14 -3.19
N HIS A 259 18.85 -8.79 -1.98
CA HIS A 259 19.80 -7.71 -1.65
C HIS A 259 19.24 -6.28 -1.52
N SER A 260 17.91 -6.07 -1.55
CA SER A 260 17.32 -4.76 -1.23
C SER A 260 17.43 -4.44 0.28
N ASP A 261 18.20 -3.41 0.63
CA ASP A 261 18.23 -2.87 2.00
C ASP A 261 17.01 -1.96 2.21
N MET A 262 16.11 -2.35 3.12
CA MET A 262 14.85 -1.66 3.37
C MET A 262 14.72 -1.32 4.85
N ALA A 263 14.20 -0.13 5.12
CA ALA A 263 13.97 0.34 6.48
C ALA A 263 12.59 0.98 6.60
N ILE A 264 12.06 0.98 7.82
CA ILE A 264 10.89 1.76 8.23
C ILE A 264 11.35 2.68 9.36
N LEU A 265 11.07 3.97 9.23
CA LEU A 265 11.23 4.92 10.33
C LEU A 265 9.86 5.23 10.93
N LYS A 266 9.76 5.15 12.26
CA LYS A 266 8.64 5.71 13.02
C LYS A 266 8.99 7.16 13.38
N LEU A 267 8.13 8.10 13.01
CA LEU A 267 8.29 9.53 13.29
C LEU A 267 7.30 9.97 14.38
N MET A 268 7.74 10.92 15.21
CA MET A 268 6.95 11.49 16.31
C MET A 268 6.53 12.91 15.92
N LEU A 269 5.30 13.06 15.42
CA LEU A 269 4.74 14.33 14.93
C LEU A 269 4.13 15.18 16.05
#